data_AF-A0A552DZT8-F1
#
_entry.id   AF-A0A552DZT8-F1
#
_cell.length_a   1.000
_cell.length_b   1.000
_cell.length_c   1.000
_cell.angle_alpha   90.00
_cell.angle_beta   90.00
_cell.angle_gamma   90.00
#
_symmetry.space_group_name_H-M   'P 1'
#
loop_
_entity.id
_entity.type
_entity.pdbx_description
1 polymer ?
#
loop_
_entity_poly.entity_id
_entity_poly.type
_entity_poly.pdbx_seq_one_letter_code
_entity_poly.pdbx_strand_id
1 'polypeptide(L)'
;MASQVYVGQTVSVTPSFVCIVGNQNTDYEVDFRLFEFNEQGKIKQRRETLRFQQKGGIHNFSFPSNQTPLEVGKKYLWQVAIRQSPDVWMIQRAEFRVVEIPIHLSQPPIQKTEQAERYAENGLWYDALMTSLSSTHQGELNPQVSNFIKSLVESEHLDPSEGVDAKIITRRNNTLIKLAEYYK
;
A
#
# COMPACT_ATOMS: atom_id res chain seq x y z
N MET A 1 4.75 10.07 19.29
CA MET A 1 6.14 9.64 19.02
C MET A 1 6.05 8.43 18.12
N ALA A 2 6.48 8.51 16.86
CA ALA A 2 6.32 7.43 15.88
C ALA A 2 7.61 6.59 15.77
N SER A 3 7.42 5.28 15.62
CA SER A 3 8.43 4.22 15.74
C SER A 3 9.49 4.25 14.63
N GLN A 4 10.74 4.01 15.00
CA GLN A 4 11.91 3.89 14.11
C GLN A 4 11.87 2.55 13.35
N VAL A 5 12.03 2.60 12.02
CA VAL A 5 12.23 1.47 11.09
C VAL A 5 10.98 0.64 10.74
N TYR A 6 10.17 1.06 9.75
CA TYR A 6 9.05 0.20 9.32
C TYR A 6 8.89 0.09 7.80
N VAL A 7 9.30 -1.08 7.28
CA VAL A 7 8.58 -1.74 6.19
C VAL A 7 7.10 -1.74 6.57
N GLY A 8 6.21 -1.19 5.73
CA GLY A 8 4.79 -1.02 6.08
C GLY A 8 4.16 -2.34 6.55
N GLN A 9 3.42 -2.32 7.65
CA GLN A 9 2.79 -3.54 8.19
C GLN A 9 1.30 -3.59 7.90
N THR A 10 0.76 -4.80 7.96
CA THR A 10 -0.67 -5.03 7.95
C THR A 10 -1.09 -6.19 8.85
N VAL A 11 -2.26 -6.11 9.45
CA VAL A 11 -2.92 -7.24 10.11
C VAL A 11 -3.77 -8.07 9.14
N SER A 12 -3.99 -7.56 7.93
CA SER A 12 -4.78 -8.25 6.91
C SER A 12 -3.98 -9.35 6.22
N VAL A 13 -4.53 -10.57 6.25
CA VAL A 13 -4.02 -11.72 5.48
C VAL A 13 -4.48 -11.71 4.01
N THR A 14 -5.33 -10.74 3.64
CA THR A 14 -5.80 -10.48 2.27
C THR A 14 -5.76 -8.97 1.99
N PRO A 15 -4.58 -8.35 2.01
CA PRO A 15 -4.46 -6.90 1.95
C PRO A 15 -4.89 -6.33 0.59
N SER A 16 -5.29 -5.06 0.62
CA SER A 16 -5.53 -4.24 -0.57
C SER A 16 -4.48 -3.14 -0.65
N PHE A 17 -4.12 -2.76 -1.87
CA PHE A 17 -3.05 -1.80 -2.15
C PHE A 17 -3.57 -0.67 -3.02
N VAL A 18 -3.18 0.56 -2.71
CA VAL A 18 -3.60 1.75 -3.44
C VAL A 18 -2.51 2.13 -4.43
N CYS A 19 -2.86 2.34 -5.69
CA CYS A 19 -1.93 2.77 -6.73
C CYS A 19 -2.56 3.83 -7.63
N ILE A 20 -1.73 4.75 -8.11
CA ILE A 20 -2.09 5.69 -9.17
C ILE A 20 -1.76 5.06 -10.52
N VAL A 21 -2.75 4.96 -11.40
CA VAL A 21 -2.62 4.46 -12.75
C VAL A 21 -2.67 5.63 -13.72
N GLY A 22 -1.53 5.98 -14.33
CA GLY A 22 -1.45 6.94 -15.44
C GLY A 22 -2.31 8.21 -15.32
N ASN A 23 -2.80 8.70 -16.46
CA ASN A 23 -3.66 9.87 -16.56
C ASN A 23 -5.13 9.47 -16.66
N GLN A 24 -6.03 10.31 -16.11
CA GLN A 24 -7.48 10.07 -16.15
C GLN A 24 -8.01 9.78 -17.56
N ASN A 25 -9.09 9.01 -17.63
CA ASN A 25 -9.85 8.67 -18.84
C ASN A 25 -9.08 7.86 -19.92
N THR A 26 -7.85 7.42 -19.64
CA THR A 26 -7.07 6.53 -20.52
C THR A 26 -7.08 5.11 -19.96
N ASP A 27 -7.16 4.09 -20.81
CA ASP A 27 -7.00 2.68 -20.39
C ASP A 27 -5.53 2.27 -20.42
N TYR A 28 -5.09 1.59 -19.37
CA TYR A 28 -3.74 1.07 -19.24
C TYR A 28 -3.77 -0.45 -19.02
N GLU A 29 -2.85 -1.14 -19.69
CA GLU A 29 -2.54 -2.54 -19.37
C GLU A 29 -1.76 -2.59 -18.06
N VAL A 30 -2.27 -3.37 -17.11
CA VAL A 30 -1.72 -3.48 -15.76
C VAL A 30 -1.45 -4.94 -15.40
N ASP A 31 -0.23 -5.18 -14.92
CA ASP A 31 0.21 -6.43 -14.31
C ASP A 31 0.32 -6.24 -12.79
N PHE A 32 -0.49 -6.97 -12.03
CA PHE A 32 -0.44 -6.99 -10.57
C PHE A 32 0.14 -8.32 -10.05
N ARG A 33 1.17 -8.22 -9.21
CA ARG A 33 1.99 -9.36 -8.75
C ARG A 33 2.27 -9.28 -7.26
N LEU A 34 2.40 -10.46 -6.63
CA LEU A 34 2.81 -10.61 -5.24
C LEU A 34 3.99 -11.57 -5.15
N PHE A 35 4.99 -11.18 -4.38
CA PHE A 35 6.18 -11.95 -4.07
C PHE A 35 6.28 -12.19 -2.56
N GLU A 36 6.90 -13.28 -2.19
CA GLU A 36 7.27 -13.64 -0.81
C GLU A 36 8.80 -13.65 -0.71
N PHE A 37 9.33 -13.17 0.41
CA PHE A 37 10.75 -13.29 0.73
C PHE A 37 10.99 -14.61 1.45
N ASN A 38 11.99 -15.36 1.00
CA ASN A 38 12.49 -16.49 1.77
C ASN A 38 13.42 -16.00 2.90
N GLU A 39 13.85 -16.93 3.76
CA GLU A 39 14.74 -16.66 4.90
C GLU A 39 16.09 -16.05 4.48
N GLN A 40 16.54 -16.29 3.24
CA GLN A 40 17.77 -15.70 2.70
C GLN A 40 17.55 -14.35 2.00
N GLY A 41 16.35 -13.75 2.13
CA GLY A 41 16.01 -12.46 1.52
C GLY A 41 15.77 -12.50 0.00
N LYS A 42 15.72 -13.69 -0.62
CA LYS A 42 15.38 -13.82 -2.04
C LYS A 42 13.87 -13.78 -2.24
N ILE A 43 13.45 -13.05 -3.27
CA ILE A 43 12.05 -12.96 -3.68
C ILE A 43 11.67 -14.15 -4.55
N LYS A 44 10.49 -14.74 -4.28
CA LYS A 44 9.82 -15.70 -5.15
C LYS A 44 8.40 -15.21 -5.41
N GLN A 45 7.94 -15.31 -6.65
CA GLN A 45 6.55 -14.98 -6.96
C GLN A 45 5.62 -15.94 -6.22
N ARG A 46 4.71 -15.38 -5.42
CA ARG A 46 3.80 -16.11 -4.54
C ARG A 46 2.47 -16.40 -5.21
N ARG A 47 1.99 -15.49 -6.07
CA ARG A 47 0.70 -15.59 -6.77
C ARG A 47 0.89 -15.46 -8.28
N GLU A 48 -0.06 -15.97 -9.05
CA GLU A 48 -0.08 -15.70 -10.49
C GLU A 48 -0.20 -14.20 -10.77
N THR A 49 0.32 -13.77 -11.91
CA THR A 49 0.19 -12.39 -12.35
C THR A 49 -1.24 -12.13 -12.81
N LEU A 50 -1.92 -11.19 -12.17
CA LEU A 50 -3.21 -10.70 -12.63
C LEU A 50 -2.97 -9.64 -13.71
N ARG A 51 -3.54 -9.86 -14.90
CA ARG A 51 -3.43 -8.96 -16.04
C ARG A 51 -4.80 -8.43 -16.42
N PHE A 52 -4.94 -7.11 -16.52
CA PHE A 52 -6.21 -6.48 -16.86
C PHE A 52 -6.01 -5.07 -17.40
N GLN A 53 -7.07 -4.56 -18.03
CA GLN A 53 -7.17 -3.14 -18.38
C GLN A 53 -7.70 -2.36 -17.19
N GLN A 54 -7.10 -1.22 -16.90
CA GLN A 54 -7.53 -0.32 -15.82
C GLN A 54 -7.57 1.10 -16.35
N LYS A 55 -8.65 1.82 -16.03
CA LYS A 55 -8.72 3.26 -16.31
C LYS A 55 -7.65 3.99 -15.52
N GLY A 56 -7.21 5.14 -16.00
CA GLY A 56 -6.30 5.96 -15.24
C GLY A 56 -7.01 6.64 -14.06
N GLY A 57 -6.32 6.73 -12.93
CA GLY A 57 -6.92 7.13 -11.66
C GLY A 57 -6.27 6.49 -10.44
N ILE A 58 -6.91 6.70 -9.29
CA ILE A 58 -6.56 6.01 -8.04
C ILE A 58 -7.36 4.73 -7.97
N HIS A 59 -6.68 3.60 -7.81
CA HIS A 59 -7.31 2.29 -7.77
C HIS A 59 -6.81 1.46 -6.61
N ASN A 60 -7.73 0.66 -6.06
CA ASN A 60 -7.44 -0.38 -5.09
C ASN A 60 -7.19 -1.70 -5.81
N PHE A 61 -6.07 -2.33 -5.50
CA PHE A 61 -5.63 -3.60 -6.04
C PHE A 61 -5.67 -4.63 -4.93
N SER A 62 -6.43 -5.69 -5.12
CA SER A 62 -6.47 -6.84 -4.23
C SER A 62 -6.43 -8.11 -5.06
N PHE A 63 -5.93 -9.18 -4.44
CA PHE A 63 -6.05 -10.50 -5.07
C PHE A 63 -7.41 -11.12 -4.73
N PRO A 64 -7.95 -11.97 -5.62
CA PRO A 64 -9.17 -12.72 -5.35
C PRO A 64 -9.16 -13.45 -4.00
N SER A 65 -10.30 -13.44 -3.31
CA SER A 65 -10.47 -14.01 -1.96
C SER A 65 -10.42 -15.54 -1.93
N ASN A 66 -10.51 -16.21 -3.08
CA ASN A 66 -10.41 -17.67 -3.20
C ASN A 66 -8.95 -18.18 -3.15
N GLN A 67 -7.96 -17.30 -3.00
CA GLN A 67 -6.56 -17.68 -2.85
C GLN A 67 -6.17 -17.87 -1.39
N THR A 68 -5.13 -18.68 -1.15
CA THR A 68 -4.60 -18.92 0.20
C THR A 68 -4.25 -17.60 0.89
N PRO A 69 -4.74 -17.37 2.13
CA PRO A 69 -4.37 -16.20 2.92
C PRO A 69 -2.85 -16.08 3.09
N LEU A 70 -2.38 -14.85 3.26
CA LEU A 70 -0.99 -14.60 3.61
C LEU A 70 -0.72 -15.02 5.04
N GLU A 71 0.49 -15.52 5.28
CA GLU A 71 0.92 -16.00 6.59
C GLU A 71 1.44 -14.83 7.44
N VAL A 72 1.01 -14.80 8.71
CA VAL A 72 1.50 -13.88 9.73
C VAL A 72 2.99 -14.13 9.99
N GLY A 73 3.74 -13.06 10.23
CA GLY A 73 5.19 -13.08 10.46
C GLY A 73 6.03 -13.05 9.18
N LYS A 74 5.43 -13.24 8.00
CA LYS A 74 6.16 -13.22 6.73
C LYS A 74 6.26 -11.82 6.10
N LYS A 75 7.33 -11.63 5.32
CA LYS A 75 7.60 -10.44 4.51
C LYS A 75 7.24 -10.72 3.06
N TYR A 76 6.59 -9.75 2.42
CA TYR A 76 6.11 -9.81 1.05
C TYR A 76 6.47 -8.53 0.29
N LEU A 77 6.34 -8.58 -1.04
CA LEU A 77 6.48 -7.44 -1.94
C LEU A 77 5.31 -7.49 -2.93
N TRP A 78 4.52 -6.43 -2.99
CA TRP A 78 3.53 -6.26 -4.05
C TRP A 78 4.14 -5.41 -5.17
N GLN A 79 3.67 -5.63 -6.41
CA GLN A 79 4.09 -4.85 -7.57
C GLN A 79 2.92 -4.62 -8.52
N VAL A 80 2.74 -3.38 -8.95
CA VAL A 80 1.87 -2.96 -10.05
C VAL A 80 2.77 -2.43 -11.18
N ALA A 81 2.77 -3.12 -12.32
CA ALA A 81 3.45 -2.68 -13.54
C ALA A 81 2.41 -2.17 -14.53
N ILE A 82 2.61 -0.95 -15.04
CA ILE A 82 1.65 -0.22 -15.86
C ILE A 82 2.30 0.08 -17.20
N ARG A 83 1.73 -0.42 -18.28
CA ARG A 83 2.27 -0.22 -19.63
C ARG A 83 2.05 1.22 -20.10
N GLN A 84 3.13 1.96 -20.32
CA GLN A 84 3.09 3.35 -20.82
C GLN A 84 3.20 3.42 -22.34
N SER A 85 3.92 2.47 -22.93
CA SER A 85 4.06 2.29 -24.38
C SER A 85 4.45 0.82 -24.66
N PRO A 86 4.58 0.36 -25.92
CA PRO A 86 4.83 -1.05 -26.23
C PRO A 86 5.97 -1.71 -25.42
N ASP A 87 7.06 -0.98 -25.17
CA ASP A 87 8.26 -1.48 -24.50
C ASP A 87 8.56 -0.80 -23.16
N VAL A 88 7.70 0.14 -22.72
CA VAL A 88 7.93 0.92 -21.50
C VAL A 88 6.89 0.60 -20.44
N TRP A 89 7.36 0.14 -19.28
CA TRP A 89 6.54 -0.15 -18.11
C TRP A 89 6.93 0.76 -16.95
N MET A 90 5.96 1.45 -16.38
CA MET A 90 6.10 2.12 -15.09
C MET A 90 5.84 1.10 -13.99
N ILE A 91 6.79 0.95 -13.05
CA ILE A 91 6.69 -0.03 -11.96
C ILE A 91 6.52 0.69 -10.62
N GLN A 92 5.45 0.36 -9.92
CA GLN A 92 5.20 0.71 -8.53
C GLN A 92 5.26 -0.56 -7.69
N ARG A 93 5.98 -0.55 -6.57
CA ARG A 93 6.15 -1.70 -5.69
C ARG A 93 6.53 -1.26 -4.29
N ALA A 94 6.12 -2.03 -3.29
CA ALA A 94 6.58 -1.84 -1.92
C ALA A 94 6.55 -3.15 -1.13
N GLU A 95 7.45 -3.25 -0.18
CA GLU A 95 7.51 -4.36 0.75
C GLU A 95 6.51 -4.17 1.89
N PHE A 96 6.06 -5.27 2.47
CA PHE A 96 5.22 -5.26 3.65
C PHE A 96 5.41 -6.52 4.50
N ARG A 97 5.00 -6.45 5.77
CA ARG A 97 4.90 -7.63 6.64
C ARG A 97 3.46 -7.81 7.11
N VAL A 98 3.02 -9.06 7.17
CA VAL A 98 1.77 -9.42 7.86
C VAL A 98 2.11 -9.67 9.32
N VAL A 99 1.44 -9.00 10.24
CA VAL A 99 1.69 -9.09 11.68
C VAL A 99 0.44 -9.49 12.45
N GLU A 100 0.62 -9.98 13.67
CA GLU A 100 -0.49 -10.22 14.57
C GLU A 100 -1.18 -8.90 14.93
N ILE A 101 -2.50 -8.94 15.10
CA ILE A 101 -3.23 -7.77 15.59
C ILE A 101 -2.85 -7.51 17.05
N PRO A 102 -2.34 -6.31 17.39
CA PRO A 102 -2.10 -5.97 18.77
C PRO A 102 -3.39 -6.05 19.59
N ILE A 103 -3.31 -6.59 20.81
CA ILE A 103 -4.48 -6.83 21.68
C ILE A 103 -5.28 -5.54 21.92
N HIS A 104 -4.61 -4.40 22.08
CA HIS A 104 -5.25 -3.09 22.29
C HIS A 104 -5.99 -2.56 21.05
N LEU A 105 -5.75 -3.14 19.86
CA LEU A 105 -6.46 -2.82 18.61
C LEU A 105 -7.59 -3.80 18.30
N SER A 106 -7.79 -4.82 19.13
CA SER A 106 -8.81 -5.85 18.92
C SER A 106 -10.24 -5.33 19.12
N GLN A 107 -10.40 -4.15 19.74
CA GLN A 107 -11.70 -3.50 19.88
C GLN A 107 -11.90 -2.45 18.79
N PRO A 108 -12.98 -2.54 17.99
CA PRO A 108 -13.27 -1.55 16.97
C PRO A 108 -13.59 -0.21 17.64
N PRO A 109 -12.95 0.90 17.23
CA PRO A 109 -13.27 2.22 17.75
C PRO A 109 -14.63 2.70 17.23
N ILE A 110 -15.12 3.78 17.81
CA ILE A 110 -16.45 4.33 17.50
C ILE A 110 -16.47 4.95 16.09
N GLN A 111 -15.33 5.47 15.61
CA GLN A 111 -15.22 6.16 14.33
C GLN A 111 -14.09 5.59 13.46
N LYS A 112 -14.29 5.55 12.14
CA LYS A 112 -13.29 5.08 11.17
C LYS A 112 -12.00 5.91 11.19
N THR A 113 -12.11 7.22 11.38
CA THR A 113 -10.94 8.13 11.47
C THR A 113 -10.06 7.75 12.65
N GLU A 114 -10.67 7.54 13.82
CA GLU A 114 -9.97 7.08 15.03
C GLU A 114 -9.33 5.69 14.80
N GLN A 115 -9.98 4.81 14.04
CA GLN A 115 -9.41 3.51 13.68
C GLN A 115 -8.17 3.64 12.81
N ALA A 116 -8.22 4.52 11.81
CA ALA A 116 -7.08 4.75 10.94
C ALA A 116 -5.89 5.35 11.71
N GLU A 117 -6.14 6.29 12.61
CA GLU A 117 -5.13 6.87 13.50
C GLU A 117 -4.48 5.81 14.40
N ARG A 118 -5.29 4.96 15.05
CA ARG A 118 -4.76 3.86 15.87
C ARG A 118 -3.91 2.88 15.07
N TYR A 119 -4.31 2.55 13.84
CA TYR A 119 -3.48 1.72 12.95
C TYR A 119 -2.16 2.41 12.60
N ALA A 120 -2.19 3.71 12.28
CA ALA A 120 -1.01 4.50 11.96
C ALA A 120 0.00 4.53 13.11
N GLU A 121 -0.47 4.79 14.34
CA GLU A 121 0.35 4.82 15.56
C GLU A 121 1.05 3.49 15.85
N ASN A 122 0.49 2.38 15.35
CA ASN A 122 1.03 1.03 15.54
C ASN A 122 1.79 0.51 14.31
N GLY A 123 2.10 1.37 13.32
CA GLY A 123 2.84 0.98 12.13
C GLY A 123 2.05 0.13 11.12
N LEU A 124 0.75 -0.07 11.35
CA LEU A 124 -0.18 -0.80 10.48
C LEU A 124 -0.64 0.08 9.31
N TRP A 125 0.36 0.53 8.55
CA TRP A 125 0.24 1.59 7.56
C TRP A 125 -0.78 1.27 6.45
N TYR A 126 -0.82 0.02 5.97
CA TYR A 126 -1.79 -0.39 4.94
C TYR A 126 -3.23 -0.38 5.48
N ASP A 127 -3.43 -0.82 6.73
CA ASP A 127 -4.74 -0.80 7.37
C ASP A 127 -5.20 0.62 7.67
N ALA A 128 -4.29 1.51 8.10
CA ALA A 128 -4.56 2.93 8.28
C ALA A 128 -5.02 3.57 6.97
N LEU A 129 -4.27 3.36 5.88
CA LEU A 129 -4.60 3.91 4.56
C LEU A 129 -5.95 3.40 4.03
N MET A 130 -6.15 2.08 4.06
CA MET A 130 -7.40 1.49 3.57
C MET A 130 -8.61 1.91 4.40
N THR A 131 -8.43 2.04 5.72
CA THR A 131 -9.49 2.53 6.62
C THR A 131 -9.87 3.97 6.30
N SER A 132 -8.87 4.84 6.10
CA SER A 132 -9.08 6.25 5.72
C SER A 132 -9.71 6.43 4.34
N LEU A 133 -9.40 5.54 3.39
CA LEU A 133 -10.02 5.58 2.06
C LEU A 133 -11.43 4.96 2.05
N SER A 134 -11.79 4.16 3.03
CA SER A 134 -13.14 3.57 3.10
C SER A 134 -14.25 4.56 3.48
N SER A 135 -13.89 5.81 3.80
CA SER A 135 -14.82 6.91 4.08
C SER A 135 -14.96 7.89 2.92
N THR A 136 -14.26 7.69 1.80
CA THR A 136 -14.36 8.57 0.63
C THR A 136 -15.41 8.05 -0.34
N HIS A 137 -16.39 8.90 -0.68
CA HIS A 137 -17.36 8.64 -1.72
C HIS A 137 -16.84 9.21 -3.05
N GLN A 138 -17.00 8.44 -4.14
CA GLN A 138 -16.90 8.92 -5.52
C GLN A 138 -15.59 9.60 -5.93
N GLY A 139 -14.45 9.07 -5.47
CA GLY A 139 -13.17 9.49 -6.01
C GLY A 139 -12.95 10.99 -5.83
N GLU A 140 -13.22 11.52 -4.64
CA GLU A 140 -12.66 12.77 -4.15
C GLU A 140 -12.11 12.48 -2.76
N LEU A 141 -10.82 12.74 -2.55
CA LEU A 141 -10.24 12.68 -1.20
C LEU A 141 -10.66 13.95 -0.48
N ASN A 142 -11.46 13.83 0.58
CA ASN A 142 -11.73 14.99 1.42
C ASN A 142 -10.40 15.52 2.03
N PRO A 143 -10.31 16.82 2.38
CA PRO A 143 -9.07 17.41 2.89
C PRO A 143 -8.52 16.73 4.16
N GLN A 144 -9.40 16.16 4.99
CA GLN A 144 -9.00 15.43 6.21
C GLN A 144 -8.24 14.15 5.86
N VAL A 145 -8.74 13.35 4.92
CA VAL A 145 -8.10 12.12 4.43
C VAL A 145 -6.81 12.46 3.68
N SER A 146 -6.80 13.53 2.87
CA SER A 146 -5.58 14.01 2.21
C SER A 146 -4.48 14.37 3.22
N ASN A 147 -4.81 15.15 4.25
CA ASN A 147 -3.86 15.53 5.30
C ASN A 147 -3.38 14.34 6.12
N PHE A 148 -4.26 13.37 6.39
CA PHE A 148 -3.90 12.13 7.05
C PHE A 148 -2.94 11.27 6.20
N ILE A 149 -3.16 11.17 4.89
CA ILE A 149 -2.23 10.47 4.00
C ILE A 149 -0.86 11.17 3.99
N LYS A 150 -0.81 12.51 4.02
CA LYS A 150 0.45 13.25 4.13
C LYS A 150 1.17 12.98 5.46
N SER A 151 0.45 12.97 6.59
CA SER A 151 1.07 12.67 7.89
C SER A 151 1.58 11.22 7.96
N LEU A 152 0.88 10.28 7.32
CA LEU A 152 1.37 8.91 7.16
C LEU A 152 2.69 8.85 6.38
N VAL A 153 2.86 9.67 5.33
CA VAL A 153 4.11 9.74 4.56
C VAL A 153 5.23 10.37 5.38
N GLU A 154 4.94 11.47 6.09
CA GLU A 154 5.93 12.19 6.90
C GLU A 154 6.41 11.40 8.11
N SER A 155 5.55 10.54 8.67
CA SER A 155 5.90 9.67 9.80
C SER A 155 6.82 8.51 9.43
N GLU A 156 6.99 8.21 8.13
CA GLU A 156 7.89 7.16 7.69
C GLU A 156 9.35 7.66 7.63
N HIS A 157 10.19 7.14 8.53
CA HIS A 157 11.61 7.47 8.60
C HIS A 157 12.48 6.39 7.94
N LEU A 158 13.48 6.82 7.16
CA LEU A 158 14.47 5.94 6.54
C LEU A 158 15.46 5.43 7.59
N ASP A 159 15.71 4.12 7.63
CA ASP A 159 16.94 3.59 8.23
C ASP A 159 18.07 3.65 7.17
N PRO A 160 19.16 4.41 7.40
CA PRO A 160 20.25 4.56 6.44
C PRO A 160 21.03 3.27 6.12
N SER A 161 20.81 2.19 6.85
CA SER A 161 21.62 0.96 6.76
C SER A 161 21.31 0.05 5.56
N GLU A 162 20.18 0.24 4.86
CA GLU A 162 19.79 -0.60 3.71
C GLU A 162 19.63 0.23 2.42
N GLY A 163 20.74 0.43 1.70
CA GLY A 163 20.82 1.30 0.51
C GLY A 163 19.91 0.95 -0.70
N VAL A 164 19.21 -0.19 -0.67
CA VAL A 164 18.20 -0.58 -1.67
C VAL A 164 16.80 -0.10 -1.28
N ASP A 165 16.50 -0.01 0.02
CA ASP A 165 15.18 0.31 0.57
C ASP A 165 14.84 1.79 0.44
N ALA A 166 15.83 2.67 0.55
CA ALA A 166 15.61 4.11 0.46
C ALA A 166 14.93 4.54 -0.86
N LYS A 167 15.34 3.97 -2.01
CA LYS A 167 14.73 4.30 -3.31
C LYS A 167 13.30 3.79 -3.46
N ILE A 168 12.97 2.66 -2.83
CA ILE A 168 11.64 2.06 -2.86
C ILE A 168 10.70 2.88 -1.97
N ILE A 169 11.14 3.24 -0.77
CA ILE A 169 10.41 4.09 0.19
C ILE A 169 10.17 5.49 -0.42
N THR A 170 11.20 6.13 -0.99
CA THR A 170 11.03 7.44 -1.66
C THR A 170 10.00 7.38 -2.80
N ARG A 171 10.00 6.32 -3.62
CA ARG A 171 9.01 6.17 -4.70
C ARG A 171 7.59 6.01 -4.15
N ARG A 172 7.40 5.19 -3.11
CA ARG A 172 6.09 5.01 -2.46
C ARG A 172 5.59 6.31 -1.85
N ASN A 173 6.45 7.04 -1.15
CA ASN A 173 6.13 8.32 -0.52
C ASN A 173 5.76 9.37 -1.56
N ASN A 174 6.46 9.40 -2.70
CA ASN A 174 6.06 10.23 -3.83
C ASN A 174 4.70 9.82 -4.42
N THR A 175 4.37 8.53 -4.51
CA THR A 175 3.04 8.08 -4.93
C THR A 175 1.97 8.54 -3.93
N LEU A 176 2.24 8.49 -2.63
CA LEU A 176 1.28 8.87 -1.59
C LEU A 176 1.08 10.38 -1.46
N ILE A 177 2.14 11.17 -1.66
CA ILE A 177 2.02 12.62 -1.79
C ILE A 177 1.16 12.95 -3.00
N LYS A 178 1.43 12.30 -4.15
CA LYS A 178 0.59 12.44 -5.33
C LYS A 178 -0.85 11.99 -5.07
N LEU A 179 -1.08 10.93 -4.30
CA LEU A 179 -2.43 10.49 -3.91
C LEU A 179 -3.13 11.61 -3.13
N ALA A 180 -2.47 12.16 -2.11
CA ALA A 180 -3.02 13.23 -1.29
C ALA A 180 -3.26 14.53 -2.09
N GLU A 181 -2.50 14.77 -3.16
CA GLU A 181 -2.63 15.93 -4.04
C GLU A 181 -3.56 15.72 -5.24
N TYR A 182 -3.97 14.48 -5.52
CA TYR A 182 -4.72 14.08 -6.71
C TYR A 182 -6.12 14.72 -6.81
N TYR A 183 -6.62 15.29 -5.71
CA TYR A 183 -7.88 16.02 -5.67
C TYR A 183 -7.66 17.43 -5.14
N LYS A 184 -7.39 18.34 -6.07
CA LYS A 184 -7.57 19.79 -5.93
C LYS A 184 -8.38 20.29 -7.10
#